data_AF-A0A7X7SCX4-F1
#
_entry.id   AF-A0A7X7SCX4-F1
#
_cell.length_a   1.000
_cell.length_b   1.000
_cell.length_c   1.000
_cell.angle_alpha   90.00
_cell.angle_beta   90.00
_cell.angle_gamma   90.00
#
_symmetry.space_group_name_H-M   'P 1'
#
loop_
_entity.id
_entity.type
_entity.pdbx_description
1 polymer ?
#
loop_
_entity_poly.entity_id
_entity_poly.type
_entity_poly.pdbx_seq_one_letter_code
_entity_poly.pdbx_strand_id
1 'polypeptide(L)'
;MKNILKYKDYREYMQDVYNERKRTSVFSWREFSALAGFTSPIYMKLVCEGKSSLSKTKMGRVAQSLGLEGYEREYFEQMVIFGNAKADKIKKEALLKM
;
A
#
# COMPACT_ATOMS: atom_id res chain seq x y z
N MET A 1 1.43 5.78 -14.17
CA MET A 1 0.83 5.58 -12.85
C MET A 1 -0.43 6.42 -12.72
N LYS A 2 -1.56 5.83 -12.29
CA LYS A 2 -2.72 6.65 -11.89
C LYS A 2 -2.40 7.31 -10.56
N ASN A 3 -2.88 8.54 -10.36
CA ASN A 3 -2.74 9.23 -9.09
C ASN A 3 -3.39 8.42 -7.95
N ILE A 4 -2.73 8.33 -6.79
CA ILE A 4 -3.20 7.55 -5.64
C ILE A 4 -4.62 7.94 -5.20
N LEU A 5 -5.01 9.21 -5.38
CA LEU A 5 -6.33 9.75 -5.05
C LEU A 5 -7.48 9.14 -5.87
N LYS A 6 -7.16 8.42 -6.95
CA LYS A 6 -8.15 7.67 -7.73
C LYS A 6 -8.48 6.29 -7.14
N TYR A 7 -7.72 5.85 -6.13
CA TYR A 7 -7.88 4.56 -5.50
C TYR A 7 -8.61 4.72 -4.16
N LYS A 8 -9.47 3.74 -3.85
CA LYS A 8 -10.11 3.62 -2.53
C LYS A 8 -9.55 2.45 -1.73
N ASP A 9 -8.90 1.50 -2.41
CA ASP A 9 -8.22 0.37 -1.80
C ASP A 9 -6.71 0.47 -2.07
N TYR A 10 -5.92 0.48 -1.00
CA TYR A 10 -4.47 0.50 -1.08
C TYR A 10 -3.90 -0.74 -1.75
N ARG A 11 -4.61 -1.87 -1.73
CA ARG A 11 -4.18 -3.12 -2.36
C ARG A 11 -4.23 -3.02 -3.87
N GLU A 12 -5.27 -2.42 -4.43
CA GLU A 12 -5.39 -2.13 -5.86
C GLU A 12 -4.26 -1.21 -6.31
N TYR A 13 -4.00 -0.15 -5.54
CA TYR A 13 -2.90 0.77 -5.82
C TYR A 13 -1.55 0.04 -5.84
N MET A 14 -1.25 -0.76 -4.81
CA MET A 14 0.00 -1.52 -4.73
C MET A 14 0.15 -2.55 -5.87
N GLN A 15 -0.94 -3.20 -6.26
CA GLN A 15 -0.95 -4.14 -7.38
C GLN A 15 -0.67 -3.43 -8.71
N ASP A 16 -1.25 -2.25 -8.93
CA ASP A 16 -0.99 -1.43 -10.11
C ASP A 16 0.45 -0.92 -10.16
N VAL A 17 1.00 -0.47 -9.02
CA VAL A 17 2.42 -0.07 -8.95
C VAL A 17 3.35 -1.24 -9.28
N TYR A 18 3.06 -2.43 -8.76
CA TYR A 18 3.83 -3.63 -9.10
C TYR A 18 3.73 -3.97 -10.59
N ASN A 19 2.51 -3.94 -11.15
CA ASN A 19 2.29 -4.23 -12.57
C ASN A 19 3.02 -3.23 -13.48
N GLU A 20 3.01 -1.95 -13.12
CA GLU A 20 3.71 -0.90 -13.88
C GLU A 20 5.22 -1.08 -13.84
N ARG A 21 5.81 -1.30 -12.65
CA ARG A 21 7.26 -1.57 -12.51
C ARG A 21 7.66 -2.84 -13.25
N LYS A 22 6.84 -3.90 -13.20
CA LYS A 22 7.09 -5.15 -13.91
C LYS A 22 7.01 -5.01 -15.44
N ARG A 23 6.28 -4.02 -15.96
CA ARG A 23 6.25 -3.73 -17.41
C ARG A 23 7.51 -3.02 -17.87
N THR A 24 8.17 -2.26 -17.00
CA THR A 24 9.33 -1.45 -17.34
C THR A 24 10.66 -2.06 -16.92
N SER A 25 10.66 -3.04 -16.01
CA SER A 25 11.88 -3.73 -15.56
C SER A 25 11.62 -5.18 -15.14
N VAL A 26 12.70 -5.94 -14.91
CA VAL A 26 12.65 -7.28 -14.31
C VAL A 26 12.33 -7.12 -12.81
N PHE A 27 11.08 -6.80 -12.50
CA PHE A 27 10.62 -6.57 -11.13
C PHE A 27 9.87 -7.78 -10.59
N SER A 28 10.31 -8.26 -9.43
CA SER A 28 9.74 -9.40 -8.72
C SER A 28 9.12 -9.00 -7.38
N TRP A 29 8.20 -9.82 -6.88
CA TRP A 29 7.62 -9.65 -5.54
C TRP A 29 8.67 -9.66 -4.43
N ARG A 30 9.78 -10.39 -4.63
CA ARG A 30 10.91 -10.44 -3.72
C ARG A 30 11.59 -9.10 -3.61
N GLU A 31 11.91 -8.47 -4.75
CA GLU A 31 12.51 -7.14 -4.77
C GLU A 31 11.56 -6.11 -4.18
N PHE A 32 10.27 -6.18 -4.50
CA PHE A 32 9.30 -5.25 -3.93
C PHE A 32 9.22 -5.36 -2.40
N SER A 33 9.21 -6.59 -1.88
CA SER A 33 9.20 -6.83 -0.44
C SER A 33 10.51 -6.36 0.22
N ALA A 34 11.65 -6.58 -0.42
CA ALA A 34 12.95 -6.12 0.07
C ALA A 34 13.06 -4.58 0.09
N LEU A 35 12.61 -3.90 -0.97
CA LEU A 35 12.60 -2.43 -1.05
C LEU A 35 11.77 -1.78 0.04
N ALA A 36 10.67 -2.42 0.44
CA ALA A 36 9.83 -1.94 1.54
C ALA A 36 10.32 -2.40 2.93
N GLY A 37 11.49 -3.04 3.01
CA GLY A 37 12.13 -3.44 4.26
C GLY A 37 11.52 -4.68 4.92
N PHE A 38 10.90 -5.58 4.15
CA PHE A 38 10.38 -6.84 4.64
C PHE A 38 11.34 -8.00 4.41
N THR A 39 11.48 -8.85 5.42
CA THR A 39 12.27 -10.09 5.35
C THR A 39 11.59 -11.16 4.49
N SER A 40 10.25 -11.19 4.49
CA SER A 40 9.51 -12.18 3.70
C SER A 40 9.42 -11.75 2.23
N PRO A 41 9.94 -12.57 1.29
CA PRO A 41 10.02 -12.21 -0.12
C PRO A 41 8.66 -12.18 -0.83
N ILE A 42 7.61 -12.72 -0.21
CA ILE A 42 6.26 -12.78 -0.77
C ILE A 42 5.27 -11.87 -0.02
N TYR A 43 5.70 -11.15 1.01
CA TYR A 43 4.80 -10.38 1.86
C TYR A 43 3.98 -9.36 1.05
N MET A 44 4.63 -8.67 0.12
CA MET A 44 3.93 -7.67 -0.70
C MET A 44 2.84 -8.28 -1.58
N LYS A 45 3.11 -9.48 -2.12
CA LYS A 45 2.12 -10.26 -2.87
C LYS A 45 0.93 -10.62 -1.98
N LEU A 46 1.18 -11.12 -0.77
CA LEU A 46 0.12 -11.49 0.18
C LEU A 46 -0.76 -10.31 0.59
N VAL A 47 -0.17 -9.13 0.71
CA VAL A 47 -0.92 -7.89 0.98
C VAL A 47 -1.83 -7.55 -0.19
N CYS A 48 -1.33 -7.58 -1.43
CA CYS A 48 -2.13 -7.33 -2.62
C CYS A 48 -3.27 -8.35 -2.79
N GLU A 49 -3.01 -9.62 -2.48
CA GLU A 49 -4.01 -10.70 -2.47
C GLU A 49 -5.00 -10.64 -1.28
N GLY A 50 -4.81 -9.70 -0.36
CA GLY A 50 -5.65 -9.55 0.84
C GLY A 50 -5.45 -10.62 1.92
N LYS A 51 -4.48 -11.51 1.75
CA LYS A 51 -4.08 -12.54 2.73
C LYS A 51 -3.28 -11.99 3.90
N SER A 52 -2.78 -10.76 3.78
CA SER A 52 -2.08 -10.04 4.83
C SER A 52 -2.46 -8.56 4.81
N SER A 53 -2.30 -7.90 5.94
CA SER A 53 -2.62 -6.47 6.08
C SER A 53 -1.38 -5.69 6.55
N LEU A 54 -1.23 -4.46 6.07
CA LEU A 54 -0.16 -3.57 6.49
C LEU A 54 -0.45 -3.00 7.88
N SER A 55 0.45 -3.20 8.85
CA SER A 55 0.28 -2.56 10.16
C SER A 55 0.57 -1.05 10.11
N LYS A 56 0.08 -0.29 11.09
CA LYS A 56 0.40 1.14 11.27
C LYS A 56 1.90 1.43 11.28
N THR A 57 2.69 0.51 11.81
CA THR A 57 4.16 0.63 11.84
C THR A 57 4.82 0.39 10.48
N LYS A 58 4.19 -0.39 9.59
CA LYS A 58 4.78 -0.80 8.32
C LYS A 58 4.27 0.00 7.12
N MET A 59 3.08 0.60 7.20
CA MET A 59 2.50 1.42 6.12
C MET A 59 3.42 2.57 5.68
N GLY A 60 4.10 3.25 6.62
CA GLY A 60 5.01 4.36 6.28
C GLY A 60 6.24 3.92 5.47
N ARG A 61 6.80 2.73 5.79
CA ARG A 61 7.91 2.15 5.01
C ARG A 61 7.44 1.76 3.61
N VAL A 62 6.23 1.22 3.49
CA VAL A 62 5.63 0.89 2.19
C VAL A 62 5.40 2.16 1.37
N ALA A 63 4.78 3.19 1.95
CA ALA A 63 4.57 4.48 1.28
C ALA A 63 5.90 5.05 0.74
N GLN A 64 6.95 5.03 1.56
CA GLN A 64 8.28 5.46 1.12
C GLN A 64 8.83 4.62 -0.04
N SER A 65 8.72 3.28 0.01
CA SER A 65 9.18 2.41 -1.10
C SER A 65 8.38 2.57 -2.40
N LEU A 66 7.15 3.06 -2.28
CA LEU A 66 6.28 3.42 -3.39
C LEU A 66 6.65 4.79 -3.97
N GLY A 67 7.49 5.56 -3.27
CA GLY A 67 7.90 6.91 -3.65
C GLY A 67 6.86 7.98 -3.28
N LEU A 68 5.98 7.69 -2.32
CA LEU A 68 4.95 8.61 -1.89
C LEU A 68 5.50 9.62 -0.88
N GLU A 69 5.17 10.89 -1.08
CA GLU A 69 5.59 12.01 -0.24
C GLU A 69 4.43 12.95 0.06
N GLY A 70 4.56 13.75 1.12
CA GLY A 70 3.56 14.72 1.55
C GLY A 70 2.15 14.13 1.65
N TYR A 71 1.21 14.76 0.95
CA TYR A 71 -0.21 14.38 0.97
C TYR A 71 -0.48 12.98 0.39
N GLU A 72 0.29 12.53 -0.61
CA GLU A 72 0.07 11.19 -1.18
C GLU A 72 0.40 10.10 -0.17
N ARG A 73 1.43 10.33 0.65
CA ARG A 73 1.78 9.42 1.74
C ARG A 73 0.69 9.41 2.81
N GLU A 74 0.20 10.57 3.23
CA GLU A 74 -0.88 10.68 4.23
C GLU A 74 -2.14 9.96 3.74
N TYR A 75 -2.50 10.16 2.47
CA TYR A 75 -3.63 9.49 1.83
C TYR A 75 -3.46 7.96 1.83
N PHE A 76 -2.29 7.45 1.45
CA PHE A 76 -1.99 6.01 1.50
C PHE A 76 -2.14 5.45 2.91
N GLU A 77 -1.60 6.14 3.91
CA GLU A 77 -1.70 5.73 5.31
C GLU A 77 -3.17 5.69 5.76
N GLN A 78 -4.00 6.65 5.38
CA GLN A 78 -5.45 6.61 5.64
C GLN A 78 -6.15 5.46 4.91
N MET A 79 -5.80 5.16 3.66
CA MET A 79 -6.33 4.00 2.94
C MET A 79 -6.03 2.69 3.64
N VAL A 80 -4.81 2.53 4.15
CA VAL A 80 -4.45 1.34 4.92
C VAL A 80 -5.25 1.27 6.21
N ILE A 81 -5.42 2.38 6.93
CA ILE A 81 -6.23 2.41 8.17
C ILE A 81 -7.68 2.05 7.86
N PHE A 82 -8.26 2.62 6.80
CA PHE A 82 -9.62 2.35 6.35
C PHE A 82 -9.82 0.88 5.96
N GLY A 83 -8.93 0.34 5.12
CA GLY A 83 -9.01 -1.06 4.65
C GLY A 83 -8.82 -2.10 5.75
N ASN A 84 -8.09 -1.75 6.82
CA ASN A 84 -7.86 -2.64 7.96
C ASN A 84 -8.87 -2.46 9.11
N ALA A 85 -9.66 -1.40 9.09
CA ALA A 85 -10.59 -1.08 10.18
C ALA A 85 -11.71 -2.12 10.26
N LYS A 86 -11.87 -2.74 11.43
CA LYS A 86 -12.99 -3.66 11.71
C LYS A 86 -14.24 -2.92 12.20
N ALA A 87 -14.07 -1.77 12.85
CA ALA A 87 -15.16 -0.96 13.39
C ALA A 87 -15.52 0.19 12.45
N ASP A 88 -16.82 0.43 12.26
CA ASP A 88 -17.32 1.48 11.36
C ASP A 88 -16.91 2.89 11.77
N LYS A 89 -16.73 3.13 13.07
CA LYS A 89 -16.22 4.42 13.57
C LYS A 89 -14.84 4.75 12.99
N ILE A 90 -13.92 3.77 13.00
CA ILE A 90 -12.56 3.95 12.49
C ILE A 90 -12.59 4.12 10.97
N LYS A 91 -13.45 3.38 10.26
CA LYS A 91 -13.65 3.56 8.81
C LYS A 91 -14.12 4.97 8.48
N LYS A 92 -15.12 5.50 9.20
CA LYS A 92 -15.61 6.86 9.00
C LYS A 92 -14.53 7.92 9.27
N GLU A 93 -13.79 7.78 10.37
CA GLU A 93 -12.70 8.72 10.71
C GLU A 93 -11.57 8.71 9.67
N ALA A 94 -11.18 7.53 9.18
CA ALA A 94 -10.16 7.42 8.14
C ALA A 94 -10.64 7.99 6.80
N LEU A 95 -11.90 7.71 6.42
CA LEU A 95 -12.50 8.23 5.19
C LEU A 95 -12.62 9.76 5.19
N LEU A 96 -12.83 10.39 6.35
CA LEU A 96 -12.87 11.86 6.48
C LEU A 96 -11.49 12.51 6.36
N LYS A 97 -10.41 11.74 6.51
CA LYS A 97 -9.01 12.20 6.44
C LYS A 97 -8.32 11.86 5.13
N MET A 98 -8.98 11.09 4.27
CA MET A 98 -8.60 10.86 2.87
C MET A 98 -8.90 12.12 2.07
#